data_AF-A0A950GEQ3-F1
#
_entry.id   AF-A0A950GEQ3-F1
#
_cell.length_a   1.000
_cell.length_b   1.000
_cell.length_c   1.000
_cell.angle_alpha   90.00
_cell.angle_beta   90.00
_cell.angle_gamma   90.00
#
_symmetry.space_group_name_H-M   'P 1'
#
loop_
_entity.id
_entity.type
_entity.pdbx_description
1 polymer ?
#
loop_
_entity_poly.entity_id
_entity_poly.type
_entity_poly.pdbx_seq_one_letter_code
_entity_poly.pdbx_strand_id
1 'polypeptide(L)'
;MPHRRGEEKPGTAQPDMRDLDLVEASFVEGFARCSDPTSFLRLAGVPFTAADAARRQLHLLRVEIGELTDIGSVVPLLGDQGVRYAPLPGRMTSRRRHLAFVYHDGSQTVRLDFGQARALEDISDQQGDSSLAP
;
A
#
# COMPACT_ATOMS: atom_id res chain seq x y z
N MET A 1 57.31 0.97 -6.51
CA MET A 1 56.13 0.92 -5.63
C MET A 1 54.91 1.37 -6.43
N PRO A 2 53.94 0.50 -6.76
CA PRO A 2 52.73 0.90 -7.47
C PRO A 2 51.67 1.39 -6.47
N HIS A 3 51.07 2.56 -6.73
CA HIS A 3 49.83 2.96 -6.06
C HIS A 3 48.64 2.48 -6.88
N ARG A 4 47.97 1.45 -6.38
CA ARG A 4 46.65 0.99 -6.83
C ARG A 4 45.59 1.90 -6.19
N ARG A 5 44.84 2.65 -6.99
CA ARG A 5 43.71 3.51 -6.56
C ARG A 5 42.69 3.50 -7.71
N GLY A 6 41.43 3.16 -7.55
CA GLY A 6 40.69 2.48 -6.51
C GLY A 6 39.45 1.94 -7.22
N GLU A 7 39.03 0.72 -6.91
CA GLU A 7 37.75 0.22 -7.38
C GLU A 7 36.66 0.99 -6.66
N GLU A 8 36.06 1.95 -7.35
CA GLU A 8 34.80 2.57 -6.93
C GLU A 8 33.73 1.47 -6.98
N LYS A 9 33.38 0.93 -5.81
CA LYS A 9 32.18 0.12 -5.65
C LYS A 9 31.00 0.95 -6.14
N PRO A 10 30.23 0.49 -7.15
CA PRO A 10 28.94 1.10 -7.42
C PRO A 10 28.13 0.99 -6.14
N GLY A 11 27.66 2.14 -5.64
CA GLY A 11 26.79 2.17 -4.49
C GLY A 11 25.64 1.19 -4.71
N THR A 12 25.47 0.27 -3.77
CA THR A 12 24.27 -0.54 -3.61
C THR A 12 23.07 0.41 -3.51
N ALA A 13 22.51 0.77 -4.65
CA ALA A 13 21.15 1.28 -4.74
C ALA A 13 20.28 0.18 -4.15
N GLN A 14 19.54 0.52 -3.10
CA GLN A 14 18.62 -0.35 -2.38
C GLN A 14 17.62 -0.95 -3.39
N PRO A 15 17.82 -2.19 -3.88
CA PRO A 15 17.08 -2.72 -5.04
C PRO A 15 15.63 -3.03 -4.65
N ASP A 16 15.46 -3.58 -3.45
CA ASP A 16 14.20 -4.16 -2.97
C ASP A 16 13.03 -3.16 -2.91
N MET A 17 13.30 -1.89 -2.60
CA MET A 17 12.25 -0.88 -2.45
C MET A 17 11.79 -0.32 -3.81
N ARG A 18 12.71 -0.12 -4.76
CA ARG A 18 12.37 0.34 -6.11
C ARG A 18 11.64 -0.75 -6.90
N ASP A 19 12.03 -2.00 -6.72
CA ASP A 19 11.37 -3.12 -7.38
C ASP A 19 9.93 -3.26 -6.86
N LEU A 20 9.70 -3.07 -5.56
CA LEU A 20 8.36 -3.05 -4.98
C LEU A 20 7.50 -1.91 -5.55
N ASP A 21 8.05 -0.69 -5.68
CA ASP A 21 7.34 0.46 -6.26
C ASP A 21 6.88 0.18 -7.70
N LEU A 22 7.72 -0.49 -8.51
CA LEU A 22 7.39 -0.85 -9.90
C LEU A 22 6.30 -1.93 -9.96
N VAL A 23 6.36 -2.92 -9.07
CA VAL A 23 5.33 -3.95 -8.97
C VAL A 23 4.01 -3.35 -8.50
N GLU A 24 4.02 -2.46 -7.52
CA GLU A 24 2.83 -1.75 -7.04
C GLU A 24 2.19 -0.92 -8.16
N ALA A 25 2.99 -0.15 -8.91
CA ALA A 25 2.49 0.63 -10.05
C ALA A 25 1.83 -0.27 -11.10
N SER A 26 2.44 -1.41 -11.41
CA SER A 26 1.89 -2.41 -12.34
C SER A 26 0.59 -3.03 -11.81
N PHE A 27 0.53 -3.31 -10.50
CA PHE A 27 -0.68 -3.79 -9.83
C PHE A 27 -1.81 -2.78 -9.96
N VAL A 28 -1.58 -1.50 -9.66
CA VAL A 28 -2.59 -0.43 -9.73
C VAL A 28 -3.17 -0.32 -11.15
N GLU A 29 -2.32 -0.35 -12.17
CA GLU A 29 -2.77 -0.28 -13.56
C GLU A 29 -3.53 -1.52 -14.01
N GLY A 30 -3.07 -2.71 -13.62
CA GLY A 30 -3.71 -3.98 -13.95
C GLY A 30 -5.07 -4.14 -13.26
N PHE A 31 -5.12 -3.88 -11.95
CA PHE A 31 -6.35 -4.00 -11.16
C PHE A 31 -7.42 -3.02 -11.63
N ALA A 32 -7.05 -1.79 -11.99
CA ALA A 32 -8.00 -0.79 -12.51
C ALA A 32 -8.64 -1.19 -13.85
N ARG A 33 -8.03 -2.10 -14.62
CA ARG A 33 -8.52 -2.54 -15.94
C ARG A 33 -9.06 -3.97 -15.95
N CYS A 34 -8.89 -4.72 -14.87
CA CYS A 34 -9.27 -6.13 -14.84
C CYS A 34 -10.80 -6.31 -14.86
N SER A 35 -11.28 -7.33 -15.56
CA SER A 35 -12.70 -7.69 -15.59
C SER A 35 -13.12 -8.58 -14.42
N ASP A 36 -12.15 -9.23 -13.77
CA ASP A 36 -12.35 -10.09 -12.59
C ASP A 36 -11.36 -9.69 -11.48
N PRO A 37 -11.77 -8.76 -10.59
CA PRO A 37 -10.93 -8.30 -9.47
C PRO A 37 -10.55 -9.42 -8.51
N THR A 38 -11.42 -10.38 -8.28
CA THR A 38 -11.18 -11.47 -7.32
C THR A 38 -10.08 -12.38 -7.83
N SER A 39 -10.17 -12.83 -9.10
CA SER A 39 -9.11 -13.66 -9.70
C SER A 39 -7.79 -12.90 -9.81
N PHE A 40 -7.84 -11.60 -10.10
CA PHE A 40 -6.63 -10.77 -10.13
C PHE A 40 -5.92 -10.73 -8.77
N LEU A 41 -6.66 -10.56 -7.67
CA LEU A 41 -6.08 -10.56 -6.32
C LEU A 41 -5.46 -11.89 -5.94
N ARG A 42 -6.09 -13.01 -6.32
CA ARG A 42 -5.52 -14.37 -6.15
C ARG A 42 -4.19 -14.50 -6.88
N LEU A 43 -4.13 -14.06 -8.14
CA LEU A 43 -2.90 -14.09 -8.94
C LEU A 43 -1.81 -13.16 -8.40
N ALA A 44 -2.20 -12.03 -7.81
CA ALA A 44 -1.29 -11.09 -7.16
C ALA A 44 -0.79 -11.57 -5.79
N GLY A 45 -1.32 -12.69 -5.27
CA GLY A 45 -0.97 -13.21 -3.95
C GLY A 45 -1.47 -12.32 -2.81
N VAL A 46 -2.63 -11.69 -2.99
CA VAL A 46 -3.31 -10.92 -1.93
C VAL A 46 -4.35 -11.84 -1.28
N PRO A 47 -4.20 -12.22 0.00
CA PRO A 47 -5.10 -13.13 0.67
C PRO A 47 -6.45 -12.48 0.99
N PHE A 48 -7.55 -13.23 0.85
CA PHE A 48 -8.89 -12.77 1.21
C PHE A 48 -9.16 -12.96 2.70
N THR A 49 -8.66 -14.06 3.25
CA THR A 49 -8.59 -14.29 4.68
C THR A 49 -7.14 -14.58 5.03
N ALA A 50 -6.61 -13.87 6.01
CA ALA A 50 -5.21 -13.93 6.36
C ALA A 50 -4.99 -13.95 7.87
N ALA A 51 -3.81 -14.38 8.30
CA ALA A 51 -3.31 -14.17 9.65
C ALA A 51 -2.18 -13.13 9.64
N ASP A 52 -2.23 -12.19 10.58
CA ASP A 52 -1.09 -11.29 10.83
C ASP A 52 -0.03 -11.94 11.72
N ALA A 53 1.10 -11.27 11.94
CA ALA A 53 2.18 -11.78 12.80
C ALA A 53 1.76 -12.05 14.25
N ALA A 54 0.66 -11.45 14.72
CA ALA A 54 0.06 -11.68 16.02
C ALA A 54 -1.02 -12.78 15.99
N ARG A 55 -1.15 -13.50 14.87
CA ARG A 55 -2.13 -14.58 14.62
C ARG A 55 -3.57 -14.10 14.69
N ARG A 56 -3.81 -12.80 14.47
CA ARG A 56 -5.17 -12.26 14.33
C ARG A 56 -5.68 -12.52 12.93
N GLN A 57 -6.94 -12.93 12.85
CA GLN A 57 -7.59 -13.20 11.57
C GLN A 57 -8.06 -11.89 10.94
N LEU A 58 -7.70 -11.70 9.68
CA LEU A 58 -8.02 -10.53 8.88
C LEU A 58 -8.89 -10.97 7.69
N HIS A 59 -9.97 -10.25 7.43
CA HIS A 59 -10.83 -10.45 6.25
C HIS A 59 -10.77 -9.25 5.32
N LEU A 60 -10.39 -9.46 4.07
CA LEU A 60 -10.32 -8.41 3.05
C LEU A 60 -11.72 -7.93 2.72
N LEU A 61 -11.98 -6.65 2.93
CA LEU A 61 -13.27 -6.03 2.62
C LEU A 61 -13.25 -5.32 1.27
N ARG A 62 -12.17 -4.60 0.97
CA ARG A 62 -12.04 -3.82 -0.27
C ARG A 62 -10.60 -3.47 -0.59
N VAL A 63 -10.37 -3.17 -1.87
CA VAL A 63 -9.16 -2.52 -2.38
C VAL A 63 -9.53 -1.08 -2.72
N GLU A 64 -8.73 -0.13 -2.24
CA GLU A 64 -8.92 1.29 -2.52
C GLU A 64 -7.79 1.81 -3.39
N ILE A 65 -8.13 2.40 -4.54
CA ILE A 65 -7.21 3.13 -5.41
C ILE A 65 -7.71 4.56 -5.52
N GLY A 66 -6.86 5.53 -5.20
CA GLY A 66 -7.18 6.95 -5.24
C GLY A 66 -6.05 7.80 -5.83
N GLU A 67 -6.41 8.96 -6.36
CA GLU A 67 -5.47 10.02 -6.72
C GLU A 67 -5.73 11.22 -5.81
N LEU A 68 -4.73 11.60 -5.03
CA LEU A 68 -4.78 12.75 -4.15
C LEU A 68 -3.94 13.87 -4.76
N THR A 69 -4.52 15.06 -4.83
CA THR A 69 -3.83 16.27 -5.29
C THR A 69 -3.96 17.34 -4.23
N ASP A 70 -2.83 17.74 -3.63
CA ASP A 70 -2.80 18.82 -2.65
C ASP A 70 -2.74 20.18 -3.36
N ILE A 71 -3.74 21.04 -3.13
CA ILE A 71 -3.90 22.32 -3.82
C ILE A 71 -3.51 23.53 -2.94
N GLY A 72 -3.55 23.40 -1.62
CA GLY A 72 -3.35 24.53 -0.71
C GLY A 72 -3.03 24.10 0.71
N SER A 73 -2.59 25.06 1.52
CA SER A 73 -2.33 24.88 2.96
C SER A 73 -3.08 25.94 3.75
N VAL A 74 -3.40 25.61 5.01
CA VAL A 74 -4.01 26.52 5.96
C VAL A 74 -3.01 26.76 7.09
N VAL A 75 -2.69 28.03 7.34
CA VAL A 75 -1.77 28.43 8.40
C VAL A 75 -2.55 29.21 9.47
N PRO A 76 -2.50 28.80 10.74
CA PRO A 76 -3.14 29.54 11.82
C PRO A 76 -2.43 30.87 12.06
N LEU A 77 -3.20 31.93 12.32
CA LEU A 77 -2.66 33.23 12.73
C LEU A 77 -2.45 33.22 14.24
N LEU A 78 -1.28 33.70 14.70
CA LEU A 78 -0.95 33.71 16.12
C LEU A 78 -1.76 34.80 16.84
N GLY A 79 -2.53 34.41 17.87
CA GLY A 79 -3.25 35.34 18.75
C GLY A 79 -4.73 35.60 18.41
N ASP A 80 -5.29 34.91 17.42
CA ASP A 80 -6.71 34.97 17.07
C ASP A 80 -7.21 33.60 16.56
N GLN A 81 -8.53 33.41 16.38
CA GLN A 81 -9.13 32.23 15.72
C GLN A 81 -9.03 32.27 14.17
N GLY A 82 -8.25 33.21 13.63
CA GLY A 82 -8.09 33.41 12.20
C GLY A 82 -7.16 32.39 11.54
N VAL A 83 -7.46 32.07 10.29
CA VAL A 83 -6.62 31.23 9.43
C VAL A 83 -6.27 31.95 8.13
N ARG A 84 -5.06 31.72 7.61
CA ARG A 84 -4.64 32.17 6.27
C ARG A 84 -4.55 30.97 5.33
N TYR A 85 -5.36 30.99 4.28
CA TYR A 85 -5.23 30.06 3.16
C TYR A 85 -4.06 30.49 2.26
N ALA A 86 -3.21 29.55 1.89
CA ALA A 86 -2.12 29.73 0.94
C ALA A 86 -2.20 28.62 -0.12
N PRO A 87 -2.58 28.96 -1.38
CA PRO A 87 -2.47 28.02 -2.49
C PRO A 87 -1.04 27.51 -2.62
N LEU A 88 -0.87 26.20 -2.84
CA LEU A 88 0.44 25.64 -3.10
C LEU A 88 0.90 26.07 -4.50
N PRO A 89 2.17 26.50 -4.67
CA PRO A 89 2.73 26.76 -5.99
C PRO A 89 2.57 25.53 -6.89
N GLY A 90 2.33 25.71 -8.19
CA GLY A 90 2.09 24.58 -9.12
C GLY A 90 3.22 23.54 -9.18
N ARG A 91 4.45 23.89 -8.78
CA ARG A 91 5.58 22.94 -8.64
C ARG A 91 5.59 22.16 -7.32
N MET A 92 4.74 22.55 -6.37
CA MET A 92 4.53 21.89 -5.07
C MET A 92 3.19 21.15 -5.00
N THR A 93 2.36 21.24 -6.05
CA THR A 93 1.19 20.37 -6.22
C THR A 93 1.67 18.93 -6.35
N SER A 94 1.56 18.18 -5.26
CA SER A 94 1.90 16.75 -5.23
C SER A 94 0.70 15.96 -5.75
N ARG A 95 0.92 15.12 -6.76
CA ARG A 95 -0.02 14.04 -7.12
C ARG A 95 0.46 12.77 -6.46
N ARG A 96 -0.35 12.21 -5.57
CA ARG A 96 -0.04 10.95 -4.88
C ARG A 96 -1.11 9.95 -5.27
N ARG A 97 -0.70 8.86 -5.91
CA ARG A 97 -1.57 7.70 -6.04
C ARG A 97 -1.51 6.95 -4.71
N HIS A 98 -2.67 6.52 -4.25
CA HIS A 98 -2.83 5.78 -3.01
C HIS A 98 -3.44 4.43 -3.33
N LEU A 99 -2.80 3.37 -2.85
CA LEU A 99 -3.31 2.00 -2.86
C LEU A 99 -3.44 1.55 -1.40
N ALA A 100 -4.58 0.99 -1.03
CA ALA A 100 -4.75 0.33 0.26
C ALA A 100 -5.62 -0.91 0.15
N PHE A 101 -5.25 -1.93 0.92
CA PHE A 101 -6.05 -3.11 1.16
C PHE A 101 -6.70 -2.97 2.53
N VAL A 102 -8.02 -2.92 2.55
CA VAL A 102 -8.79 -2.72 3.78
C VAL A 102 -9.25 -4.06 4.29
N TYR A 103 -8.66 -4.49 5.38
CA TYR A 103 -9.03 -5.69 6.11
C TYR A 103 -9.88 -5.35 7.34
N HIS A 104 -10.62 -6.32 7.85
CA HIS A 104 -11.28 -6.26 9.16
C HIS A 104 -10.66 -7.29 10.10
N ASP A 105 -10.27 -6.87 11.30
CA ASP A 105 -9.60 -7.74 12.29
C ASP A 105 -10.54 -8.37 13.34
N GLY A 106 -11.85 -8.23 13.10
CA GLY A 106 -12.91 -8.64 14.03
C GLY A 106 -13.40 -7.52 14.93
N SER A 107 -12.63 -6.42 15.08
CA SER A 107 -13.03 -5.25 15.86
C SER A 107 -13.11 -3.99 15.01
N GLN A 108 -12.13 -3.78 14.12
CA GLN A 108 -12.01 -2.55 13.34
C GLN A 108 -11.45 -2.83 11.95
N THR A 109 -11.52 -1.81 11.09
CA THR A 109 -10.86 -1.84 9.80
C THR A 109 -9.39 -1.46 9.94
N VAL A 110 -8.53 -2.24 9.29
CA VAL A 110 -7.09 -2.04 9.21
C VAL A 110 -6.73 -1.81 7.75
N ARG A 111 -5.95 -0.77 7.48
CA ARG A 111 -5.51 -0.40 6.12
C ARG A 111 -4.06 -0.82 5.97
N LEU A 112 -3.79 -1.64 4.97
CA LEU A 112 -2.47 -2.15 4.66
C LEU A 112 -2.03 -1.64 3.29
N ASP A 113 -0.73 -1.35 3.16
CA ASP A 113 -0.12 -1.11 1.85
C ASP A 113 0.07 -2.42 1.06
N PHE A 114 0.58 -2.32 -0.16
CA PHE A 114 0.76 -3.47 -1.04
C PHE A 114 1.75 -4.52 -0.50
N GLY A 115 2.87 -4.08 0.07
CA GLY A 115 3.86 -4.98 0.64
C GLY A 115 3.32 -5.70 1.88
N GLN A 116 2.65 -4.97 2.76
CA GLN A 116 2.02 -5.50 3.97
C GLN A 116 0.93 -6.52 3.64
N ALA A 117 0.05 -6.24 2.69
CA ALA A 117 -1.01 -7.16 2.29
C ALA A 117 -0.44 -8.49 1.75
N ARG A 118 0.63 -8.43 0.94
CA ARG A 118 1.30 -9.61 0.39
C ARG A 118 2.14 -10.38 1.40
N ALA A 119 2.51 -9.76 2.53
CA ALA A 119 3.28 -10.40 3.59
C ALA A 119 2.41 -11.17 4.60
N LEU A 120 1.08 -11.05 4.52
CA LEU A 120 0.17 -11.79 5.37
C LEU A 120 0.20 -13.29 5.06
N GLU A 121 -0.01 -14.11 6.08
CA GLU A 121 -0.16 -15.56 5.90
C GLU A 121 -1.54 -15.84 5.31
N ASP A 122 -1.60 -16.43 4.11
CA ASP A 122 -2.85 -16.79 3.46
C ASP A 122 -3.48 -18.02 4.13
N ILE A 123 -4.67 -17.83 4.70
CA ILE A 123 -5.49 -18.89 5.29
C ILE A 123 -6.87 -18.97 4.62
N SER A 124 -7.00 -18.41 3.41
CA SER A 124 -8.26 -18.36 2.64
C SER A 124 -8.85 -19.75 2.40
N ASP A 125 -8.01 -20.79 2.28
CA ASP A 125 -8.44 -22.17 2.06
C ASP A 125 -8.91 -22.90 3.34
N GLN A 126 -8.61 -22.37 4.53
CA GLN A 126 -8.96 -23.02 5.80
C GLN A 126 -10.39 -22.71 6.28
N GLN A 127 -11.12 -21.79 5.63
CA GLN A 127 -12.49 -21.44 5.99
C GLN A 127 -13.57 -22.33 5.36
N GLY A 128 -13.20 -23.26 4.47
CA GLY A 128 -14.15 -24.11 3.73
C GLY A 128 -14.76 -25.29 4.52
N ASP A 129 -14.26 -25.62 5.70
CA ASP A 129 -14.58 -26.91 6.38
C ASP A 129 -15.60 -26.78 7.54
N SER A 130 -15.98 -25.57 7.95
CA SER A 130 -16.86 -25.38 9.12
C SER A 130 -18.36 -25.41 8.82
N SER A 131 -18.79 -25.79 7.61
CA SER A 131 -20.22 -25.82 7.22
C SER A 131 -20.82 -27.23 7.10
N LEU A 132 -20.10 -28.29 7.49
CA LEU A 132 -20.66 -29.65 7.58
C LEU A 132 -20.66 -30.15 9.03
N ALA A 133 -21.66 -29.72 9.79
CA ALA A 133 -22.12 -30.46 10.96
C ALA A 133 -23.67 -30.53 10.92
N PRO A 134 -24.25 -31.69 11.24
CA PRO A 134 -25.58 -32.15 10.81
C PRO A 134 -26.77 -31.44 11.46
#